data_AF-A0A087SRY0-F1
#
_entry.id   AF-A0A087SRY0-F1
#
_cell.length_a   1.000
_cell.length_b   1.000
_cell.length_c   1.000
_cell.angle_alpha   90.00
_cell.angle_beta   90.00
_cell.angle_gamma   90.00
#
_symmetry.space_group_name_H-M   'P 1'
#
loop_
_entity.id
_entity.type
_entity.pdbx_description
1 polymer ?
#
loop_
_entity_poly.entity_id
_entity_poly.type
_entity_poly.pdbx_seq_one_letter_code
_entity_poly.pdbx_strand_id
1 'polypeptide(L)'
;MKRNNILAGVLLVGAAGASYYSGFARRDPILSATPKAEFSNWSGTHTVVAHRLYEPESLKDLENIMNLAHKGGSRLRVVGSALSPNGMAFSEEGMLSLAHMDAILSIDAERRLVTVQAGARIADVAARLREHGLTLQNYASIREQSVAGFVQAGAHGTGAGIPPVDAQVVGMKLVTPAEGVLDITEESDPELFRLARVGLGCLGVVAELTLRCVPAHRLLETTSVESAAQVCAAHATRLAAARHLRYMWIPHTDAVVVVQSVEAGPEAAARAEAEIAAAAAAAGRGKADPAAALRALAVTARLLSEREAAPLSAFQLRDELLAHAPLDAGWVRRVNAAEAAYWRGSAGHRVGWSDEVLGFDCGGQQCVSEACFATGTRAAPAGADLAYARDLLALVEREGLPAPAPIEQRWTAGSASAMSPARGGAADLFSWVGIIQYLPVPEDGDAEGERRRDAVVQSFKRYRTLVSEALFDKYDAVEHWAKVEPPEDAAELEALRQRLGRRFPVAAFQAARRRLDPKNILSNDWVNALFPLPQTEEAGDSDEGQPAARAEAA
;
A
#
# COMPACT_ATOMS: atom_id res chain seq x y z
N MET A 1 3.44 24.10 19.32
CA MET A 1 4.04 24.38 18.01
C MET A 1 5.44 23.79 17.94
N LYS A 2 5.52 22.48 17.66
CA LYS A 2 6.68 21.78 17.07
C LYS A 2 6.08 20.95 15.95
N ARG A 3 6.66 21.01 14.74
CA ARG A 3 6.27 20.12 13.64
C ARG A 3 6.88 18.75 13.94
N ASN A 4 6.07 17.75 14.30
CA ASN A 4 6.51 16.36 14.23
C ASN A 4 6.49 15.95 12.76
N ASN A 5 7.46 16.45 11.99
CA ASN A 5 7.84 15.83 10.74
C ASN A 5 8.53 14.51 11.08
N ILE A 6 7.75 13.44 11.24
CA ILE A 6 8.31 12.09 11.07
C ILE A 6 8.50 11.92 9.56
N LEU A 7 9.61 12.46 9.05
CA LEU A 7 10.17 11.91 7.83
C LEU A 7 10.45 10.44 8.12
N ALA A 8 9.90 9.54 7.31
CA ALA A 8 10.49 8.22 7.11
C ALA A 8 11.82 8.40 6.35
N GLY A 9 12.79 8.98 7.03
CA GLY A 9 14.15 9.20 6.53
C GLY A 9 15.00 8.00 6.88
N VAL A 10 15.73 7.49 5.89
CA VAL A 10 16.82 6.54 6.12
C VAL A 10 17.83 7.20 7.07
N LEU A 11 17.94 6.68 8.29
CA LEU A 11 18.70 7.30 9.36
C LEU A 11 20.18 6.85 9.28
N LEU A 12 20.88 7.37 8.28
CA LEU A 12 22.30 7.11 8.05
C LEU A 12 23.18 7.77 9.13
N VAL A 13 23.61 6.98 10.12
CA VAL A 13 24.65 7.38 11.07
C VAL A 13 26.03 7.20 10.43
N GLY A 14 26.53 8.28 9.82
CA GLY A 14 27.88 8.29 9.25
C GLY A 14 28.97 8.42 10.30
N ALA A 15 29.81 7.39 10.46
CA ALA A 15 31.04 7.44 11.26
C ALA A 15 32.27 7.52 10.34
N ALA A 16 32.88 8.70 10.24
CA ALA A 16 34.12 8.91 9.50
C ALA A 16 35.34 8.45 10.32
N GLY A 17 36.17 7.59 9.73
CA GLY A 17 37.44 7.16 10.33
C GLY A 17 38.47 6.87 9.24
N ALA A 18 39.38 7.81 8.99
CA ALA A 18 40.41 7.66 7.97
C ALA A 18 41.69 7.02 8.53
N SER A 19 42.25 6.03 7.83
CA SER A 19 43.65 5.59 7.96
C SER A 19 44.12 4.83 6.70
N TYR A 20 45.29 5.22 6.17
CA TYR A 20 46.04 4.53 5.12
C TYR A 20 46.89 3.38 5.74
N TYR A 21 47.36 2.32 5.08
CA TYR A 21 47.31 1.79 3.69
C TYR A 21 46.92 0.28 3.78
N SER A 22 46.99 -0.65 2.81
CA SER A 22 47.54 -0.80 1.44
C SER A 22 46.78 -1.90 0.68
N GLY A 23 46.85 -1.91 -0.66
CA GLY A 23 46.85 -3.16 -1.44
C GLY A 23 45.54 -3.96 -1.59
N PHE A 24 44.43 -3.34 -2.01
CA PHE A 24 43.30 -4.07 -2.58
C PHE A 24 42.85 -3.44 -3.91
N ALA A 25 42.33 -4.27 -4.83
CA ALA A 25 41.77 -3.82 -6.10
C ALA A 25 40.69 -2.75 -5.88
N ARG A 26 40.63 -1.74 -6.76
CA ARG A 26 39.52 -0.78 -6.77
C ARG A 26 38.22 -1.54 -6.97
N ARG A 27 37.45 -1.73 -5.90
CA ARG A 27 36.04 -2.11 -6.00
C ARG A 27 35.33 -0.92 -6.62
N ASP A 28 34.53 -1.15 -7.67
CA ASP A 28 33.62 -0.12 -8.15
C ASP A 28 32.70 0.27 -7.00
N PRO A 29 32.62 1.56 -6.62
CA PRO A 29 31.81 1.99 -5.47
C PRO A 29 30.32 1.68 -5.69
N ILE A 30 29.89 1.69 -6.95
CA ILE A 30 28.55 1.30 -7.42
C ILE A 30 28.22 -0.17 -7.13
N LEU A 31 29.23 -1.05 -7.14
CA LEU A 31 29.07 -2.47 -6.75
C LEU A 31 29.30 -2.70 -5.25
N SER A 32 29.66 -1.67 -4.48
CA SER A 32 29.85 -1.77 -3.05
C SER A 32 28.53 -1.54 -2.32
N ALA A 33 27.94 -2.62 -1.83
CA ALA A 33 26.72 -2.55 -1.03
C ALA A 33 26.98 -1.91 0.34
N THR A 34 26.06 -1.06 0.80
CA THR A 34 26.00 -0.56 2.17
C THR A 34 25.75 -1.75 3.11
N PRO A 35 26.64 -2.04 4.07
CA PRO A 35 26.49 -3.18 4.97
C PRO A 35 25.57 -2.85 6.15
N LYS A 36 24.77 -3.84 6.59
CA LYS A 36 23.89 -3.74 7.77
C LYS A 36 22.92 -2.55 7.72
N ALA A 37 22.22 -2.38 6.61
CA ALA A 37 21.20 -1.35 6.47
C ALA A 37 19.91 -1.76 7.21
N GLU A 38 19.47 -0.93 8.16
CA GLU A 38 18.24 -1.17 8.92
C GLU A 38 17.04 -0.59 8.17
N PHE A 39 15.98 -1.38 8.03
CA PHE A 39 14.71 -0.96 7.47
C PHE A 39 13.59 -1.22 8.48
N SER A 40 12.65 -0.28 8.53
CA SER A 40 11.37 -0.43 9.21
C SER A 40 10.28 -0.02 8.22
N ASN A 41 9.14 -0.70 8.25
CA ASN A 41 8.01 -0.30 7.44
C ASN A 41 7.25 0.88 8.07
N TRP A 42 6.36 1.54 7.31
CA TRP A 42 5.60 2.70 7.82
C TRP A 42 4.85 2.43 9.12
N SER A 43 4.26 1.24 9.27
CA SER A 43 3.54 0.81 10.47
C SER A 43 4.45 0.49 11.66
N GLY A 44 5.77 0.33 11.46
CA GLY A 44 6.69 -0.20 12.48
C GLY A 44 6.35 -1.63 12.93
N THR A 45 5.64 -2.40 12.11
CA THR A 45 5.24 -3.80 12.37
C THR A 45 6.25 -4.81 11.83
N HIS A 46 7.06 -4.39 10.86
CA HIS A 46 8.11 -5.19 10.24
C HIS A 46 9.41 -4.41 10.22
N THR A 47 10.49 -5.07 10.62
CA THR A 47 11.86 -4.53 10.55
C THR A 47 12.80 -5.59 9.97
N VAL A 48 13.91 -5.16 9.39
CA VAL A 48 14.98 -6.05 8.91
C VAL A 48 16.34 -5.36 8.95
N VAL A 49 17.41 -6.12 9.15
CA VAL A 49 18.80 -5.65 9.02
C VAL A 49 19.43 -6.30 7.79
N ALA A 50 19.33 -5.63 6.65
CA ALA A 50 19.89 -6.13 5.40
C ALA A 50 21.43 -6.14 5.46
N HIS A 51 22.03 -7.31 5.28
CA HIS A 51 23.47 -7.50 5.25
C HIS A 51 24.14 -6.71 4.12
N ARG A 52 23.40 -6.46 3.03
CA ARG A 52 23.82 -5.70 1.84
C ARG A 52 22.65 -4.90 1.29
N LEU A 53 22.79 -3.58 1.20
CA LEU A 53 21.90 -2.71 0.44
C LEU A 53 22.61 -2.18 -0.80
N TYR A 54 21.99 -2.35 -1.97
CA TYR A 54 22.44 -1.81 -3.25
C TYR A 54 21.57 -0.63 -3.67
N GLU A 55 22.18 0.43 -4.20
CA GLU A 55 21.51 1.69 -4.55
C GLU A 55 22.04 2.22 -5.90
N PRO A 56 21.64 1.63 -7.04
CA PRO A 56 22.09 2.06 -8.37
C PRO A 56 21.66 3.50 -8.69
N GLU A 57 22.56 4.25 -9.33
CA GLU A 57 22.28 5.59 -9.87
C GLU A 57 21.83 5.54 -11.34
N SER A 58 22.08 4.44 -12.04
CA SER A 58 21.71 4.26 -13.45
C SER A 58 21.22 2.85 -13.78
N LEU A 59 20.57 2.73 -14.95
CA LEU A 59 20.20 1.43 -15.53
C LEU A 59 21.41 0.49 -15.65
N LYS A 60 22.60 1.03 -15.97
CA LYS A 60 23.78 0.20 -16.16
C LYS A 60 24.29 -0.37 -14.84
N ASP A 61 24.15 0.38 -13.77
CA ASP A 61 24.52 -0.05 -12.43
C ASP A 61 23.58 -1.14 -11.95
N LEU A 62 22.28 -0.98 -12.20
CA LEU A 62 21.26 -1.99 -11.94
C LEU A 62 21.55 -3.29 -12.71
N GLU A 63 21.89 -3.22 -14.01
CA GLU A 63 22.35 -4.39 -14.77
C GLU A 63 23.58 -5.04 -14.13
N ASN A 64 24.59 -4.25 -13.73
CA ASN A 64 25.83 -4.76 -13.16
C ASN A 64 25.59 -5.46 -11.81
N ILE A 65 24.75 -4.89 -10.94
CA ILE A 65 24.32 -5.48 -9.66
C ILE A 65 23.53 -6.78 -9.91
N MET A 66 22.60 -6.77 -10.88
CA MET A 66 21.81 -7.96 -11.22
C MET A 66 22.68 -9.11 -11.74
N ASN A 67 23.64 -8.79 -12.62
CA ASN A 67 24.63 -9.74 -13.12
C ASN A 67 25.53 -10.29 -12.00
N LEU A 68 25.94 -9.45 -11.04
CA LEU A 68 26.75 -9.87 -9.89
C LEU A 68 25.97 -10.84 -8.99
N ALA A 69 24.74 -10.47 -8.63
CA ALA A 69 23.85 -11.30 -7.81
C ALA A 69 23.52 -12.62 -8.49
N HIS A 70 23.21 -12.61 -9.79
CA HIS A 70 22.91 -13.81 -10.56
C HIS A 70 24.12 -14.73 -10.69
N LYS A 71 25.32 -14.19 -10.94
CA LYS A 71 26.56 -15.00 -10.97
C LYS A 71 26.81 -15.65 -9.60
N GLY A 72 26.69 -14.89 -8.52
CA GLY A 72 26.95 -15.35 -7.15
C GLY A 72 25.80 -16.09 -6.46
N GLY A 73 24.63 -16.26 -7.10
CA GLY A 73 23.44 -16.85 -6.48
C GLY A 73 22.93 -16.12 -5.24
N SER A 74 23.25 -14.83 -5.08
CA SER A 74 22.93 -14.06 -3.87
C SER A 74 21.51 -13.52 -3.94
N ARG A 75 20.67 -13.83 -2.94
CA ARG A 75 19.28 -13.37 -2.89
C ARG A 75 19.19 -11.87 -2.58
N LEU A 76 18.24 -11.20 -3.23
CA LEU A 76 17.94 -9.77 -3.17
C LEU A 76 16.42 -9.55 -3.19
N ARG A 77 15.93 -8.56 -2.45
CA ARG A 77 14.57 -8.02 -2.62
C ARG A 77 14.60 -6.54 -2.99
N VAL A 78 13.75 -6.15 -3.94
CA VAL A 78 13.59 -4.73 -4.32
C VAL A 78 12.73 -4.03 -3.28
N VAL A 79 13.23 -2.92 -2.73
CA VAL A 79 12.52 -2.07 -1.78
C VAL A 79 12.21 -0.72 -2.41
N GLY A 80 10.96 -0.27 -2.26
CA GLY A 80 10.58 1.12 -2.50
C GLY A 80 10.73 1.94 -1.22
N SER A 81 9.83 2.89 -1.00
CA SER A 81 9.81 3.75 0.20
C SER A 81 9.49 3.04 1.54
N ALA A 82 9.52 1.70 1.61
CA ALA A 82 9.13 0.88 2.77
C ALA A 82 7.71 1.16 3.36
N LEU A 83 6.79 1.74 2.57
CA LEU A 83 5.46 2.16 3.06
C LEU A 83 4.41 1.03 3.14
N SER A 84 4.75 -0.20 2.74
CA SER A 84 3.83 -1.33 2.80
C SER A 84 3.65 -1.80 4.26
N PRO A 85 2.41 -1.99 4.77
CA PRO A 85 2.20 -2.58 6.10
C PRO A 85 2.81 -3.98 6.28
N ASN A 86 3.09 -4.68 5.19
CA ASN A 86 3.77 -5.97 5.20
C ASN A 86 5.26 -5.90 4.82
N GLY A 87 6.03 -6.92 5.23
CA GLY A 87 7.46 -7.05 4.97
C GLY A 87 7.87 -7.70 3.63
N MET A 88 7.03 -7.75 2.58
CA MET A 88 7.29 -8.62 1.40
C MET A 88 8.52 -8.19 0.57
N ALA A 89 8.95 -6.94 0.73
CA ALA A 89 10.16 -6.38 0.14
C ALA A 89 11.43 -6.54 1.00
N PHE A 90 11.31 -7.07 2.22
CA PHE A 90 12.42 -7.15 3.17
C PHE A 90 13.18 -8.48 3.04
N SER A 91 14.50 -8.42 3.19
CA SER A 91 15.38 -9.60 3.19
C SER A 91 16.65 -9.29 3.96
N GLU A 92 17.07 -10.19 4.85
CA GLU A 92 18.32 -10.06 5.58
C GLU A 92 19.53 -10.25 4.65
N GLU A 93 19.46 -11.14 3.65
CA GLU A 93 20.60 -11.43 2.77
C GLU A 93 21.01 -10.25 1.89
N GLY A 94 20.01 -9.51 1.39
CA GLY A 94 20.26 -8.31 0.61
C GLY A 94 19.01 -7.63 0.07
N MET A 95 19.12 -6.32 -0.08
CA MET A 95 18.06 -5.45 -0.57
C MET A 95 18.59 -4.51 -1.67
N LEU A 96 17.68 -4.04 -2.52
CA LEU A 96 17.97 -3.15 -3.64
C LEU A 96 16.98 -1.98 -3.60
N SER A 97 17.48 -0.77 -3.38
CA SER A 97 16.70 0.46 -3.42
C SER A 97 16.92 1.15 -4.77
N LEU A 98 15.85 1.59 -5.42
CA LEU A 98 15.93 2.37 -6.66
C LEU A 98 15.86 3.88 -6.41
N ALA A 99 16.04 4.35 -5.17
CA ALA A 99 15.80 5.74 -4.79
C ALA A 99 16.63 6.79 -5.54
N HIS A 100 17.76 6.41 -6.16
CA HIS A 100 18.59 7.28 -7.01
C HIS A 100 18.25 7.17 -8.51
N MET A 101 17.34 6.28 -8.89
CA MET A 101 16.73 6.20 -10.23
C MET A 101 15.34 6.83 -10.17
N ASP A 102 15.30 8.17 -10.01
CA ASP A 102 14.07 8.96 -9.80
C ASP A 102 13.76 9.96 -10.93
N ALA A 103 14.51 9.94 -12.03
CA ALA A 103 14.36 10.90 -13.11
C ALA A 103 13.06 10.71 -13.91
N ILE A 104 12.38 11.82 -14.21
CA ILE A 104 11.32 11.85 -15.24
C ILE A 104 12.00 11.97 -16.60
N LEU A 105 11.91 10.91 -17.39
CA LEU A 105 12.63 10.76 -18.66
C LEU A 105 11.92 11.47 -19.82
N SER A 106 10.59 11.46 -19.83
CA SER A 106 9.79 12.23 -20.80
C SER A 106 8.37 12.50 -20.31
N ILE A 107 7.77 13.60 -20.78
CA ILE A 107 6.34 13.89 -20.68
C ILE A 107 5.83 14.24 -22.07
N ASP A 108 4.94 13.41 -22.60
CA ASP A 108 4.23 13.64 -23.86
C ASP A 108 2.82 14.15 -23.54
N ALA A 109 2.61 15.46 -23.70
CA ALA A 109 1.34 16.11 -23.40
C ALA A 109 0.23 15.81 -24.45
N GLU A 110 0.61 15.47 -25.68
CA GLU A 110 -0.34 15.15 -26.76
C GLU A 110 -0.91 13.74 -26.57
N ARG A 111 -0.03 12.75 -26.36
CA ARG A 111 -0.40 11.35 -26.08
C ARG A 111 -0.80 11.12 -24.62
N ARG A 112 -0.55 12.11 -23.75
CA ARG A 112 -0.79 12.09 -22.29
C ARG A 112 -0.06 10.94 -21.62
N LEU A 113 1.23 10.83 -21.87
CA LEU A 113 2.10 9.80 -21.31
C LEU A 113 3.24 10.45 -20.51
N VAL A 114 3.67 9.79 -19.45
CA VAL A 114 4.94 10.08 -18.76
C VAL A 114 5.76 8.81 -18.69
N THR A 115 7.03 8.91 -19.07
CA THR A 115 8.03 7.86 -18.81
C THR A 115 8.93 8.34 -17.68
N VAL A 116 9.05 7.53 -16.64
CA VAL A 116 9.76 7.86 -15.40
C VAL A 116 10.53 6.66 -14.89
N GLN A 117 11.68 6.90 -14.26
CA GLN A 117 12.42 5.87 -13.55
C GLN A 117 11.66 5.39 -12.30
N ALA A 118 11.81 4.10 -11.99
CA ALA A 118 11.01 3.37 -11.03
C ALA A 118 11.09 3.86 -9.57
N GLY A 119 12.18 4.52 -9.19
CA GLY A 119 12.41 5.07 -7.85
C GLY A 119 11.66 6.36 -7.55
N ALA A 120 11.24 7.10 -8.58
CA ALA A 120 10.60 8.40 -8.45
C ALA A 120 9.38 8.34 -7.52
N ARG A 121 9.18 9.36 -6.67
CA ARG A 121 8.02 9.41 -5.77
C ARG A 121 6.80 9.96 -6.50
N ILE A 122 5.63 9.41 -6.20
CA ILE A 122 4.36 9.82 -6.82
C ILE A 122 4.07 11.31 -6.63
N ALA A 123 4.47 11.91 -5.49
CA ALA A 123 4.36 13.35 -5.23
C ALA A 123 5.16 14.20 -6.24
N ASP A 124 6.41 13.82 -6.53
CA ASP A 124 7.28 14.56 -7.44
C ASP A 124 6.80 14.43 -8.90
N VAL A 125 6.38 13.21 -9.30
CA VAL A 125 5.77 12.97 -10.61
C VAL A 125 4.49 13.79 -10.79
N ALA A 126 3.61 13.85 -9.77
CA ALA A 126 2.40 14.65 -9.82
C ALA A 126 2.69 16.15 -9.97
N ALA A 127 3.65 16.69 -9.21
CA ALA A 127 4.05 18.09 -9.28
C ALA A 127 4.58 18.46 -10.67
N ARG A 128 5.44 17.61 -11.26
CA ARG A 128 6.00 17.80 -12.59
C ARG A 128 4.95 17.65 -13.70
N LEU A 129 4.04 16.69 -13.60
CA LEU A 129 2.92 16.55 -14.56
C LEU A 129 2.03 17.80 -14.61
N ARG A 130 1.78 18.42 -13.46
CA ARG A 130 0.93 19.63 -13.36
C ARG A 130 1.49 20.81 -14.15
N GLU A 131 2.81 20.95 -14.26
CA GLU A 131 3.46 21.97 -15.10
C GLU A 131 3.14 21.80 -16.59
N HIS A 132 2.85 20.56 -17.03
CA HIS A 132 2.46 20.23 -18.40
C HIS A 132 0.94 20.12 -18.59
N GLY A 133 0.14 20.58 -17.60
CA GLY A 133 -1.32 20.49 -17.65
C GLY A 133 -1.86 19.06 -17.53
N LEU A 134 -1.10 18.15 -16.94
CA LEU A 134 -1.45 16.74 -16.74
C LEU A 134 -1.54 16.35 -15.25
N THR A 135 -2.14 15.20 -14.99
CA THR A 135 -2.18 14.53 -13.68
C THR A 135 -2.29 13.01 -13.90
N LEU A 136 -2.01 12.19 -12.89
CA LEU A 136 -2.28 10.74 -12.96
C LEU A 136 -3.80 10.50 -12.88
N GLN A 137 -4.28 9.37 -13.40
CA GLN A 137 -5.72 9.06 -13.36
C GLN A 137 -6.21 8.79 -11.93
N ASN A 138 -5.35 8.22 -11.09
CA ASN A 138 -5.68 7.82 -9.73
C ASN A 138 -4.45 7.93 -8.81
N TYR A 139 -4.69 8.18 -7.52
CA TYR A 139 -3.68 8.33 -6.49
C TYR A 139 -4.05 7.48 -5.27
N ALA A 140 -3.07 6.82 -4.63
CA ALA A 140 -3.26 6.34 -3.27
C ALA A 140 -3.19 7.52 -2.28
N SER A 141 -3.63 7.26 -1.04
CA SER A 141 -3.64 8.23 0.06
C SER A 141 -2.26 8.82 0.35
N ILE A 142 -1.23 7.97 0.31
CA ILE A 142 0.18 8.29 0.58
C ILE A 142 0.89 8.48 -0.76
N ARG A 143 1.56 9.63 -0.97
CA ARG A 143 2.19 10.01 -2.25
C ARG A 143 3.72 9.89 -2.23
N GLU A 144 4.26 9.49 -1.10
CA GLU A 144 5.68 9.25 -0.81
C GLU A 144 6.15 7.88 -1.34
N GLN A 145 5.22 7.06 -1.87
CA GLN A 145 5.51 5.79 -2.52
C GLN A 145 6.34 6.00 -3.80
N SER A 146 7.34 5.14 -4.02
CA SER A 146 8.01 5.05 -5.32
C SER A 146 7.05 4.50 -6.39
N VAL A 147 7.20 4.97 -7.63
CA VAL A 147 6.31 4.63 -8.75
C VAL A 147 6.29 3.12 -9.02
N ALA A 148 7.43 2.43 -8.90
CA ALA A 148 7.44 0.97 -9.00
C ALA A 148 6.80 0.28 -7.78
N GLY A 149 6.99 0.77 -6.56
CA GLY A 149 6.32 0.19 -5.38
C GLY A 149 4.80 0.32 -5.45
N PHE A 150 4.32 1.48 -5.93
CA PHE A 150 2.91 1.79 -6.20
C PHE A 150 2.30 0.81 -7.23
N VAL A 151 2.98 0.58 -8.36
CA VAL A 151 2.55 -0.34 -9.41
C VAL A 151 2.67 -1.82 -9.00
N GLN A 152 3.84 -2.25 -8.52
CA GLN A 152 4.13 -3.66 -8.22
C GLN A 152 3.27 -4.27 -7.12
N ALA A 153 2.77 -3.45 -6.18
CA ALA A 153 1.86 -3.90 -5.13
C ALA A 153 0.37 -3.90 -5.55
N GLY A 154 0.06 -3.56 -6.81
CA GLY A 154 -1.32 -3.48 -7.31
C GLY A 154 -2.14 -2.38 -6.66
N ALA A 155 -1.51 -1.23 -6.34
CA ALA A 155 -2.17 -0.16 -5.60
C ALA A 155 -3.34 0.47 -6.36
N HIS A 156 -4.19 1.16 -5.60
CA HIS A 156 -5.35 1.85 -6.13
C HIS A 156 -5.61 3.15 -5.35
N GLY A 157 -6.39 4.03 -5.99
CA GLY A 157 -7.06 5.12 -5.30
C GLY A 157 -8.56 4.83 -5.19
N THR A 158 -9.37 5.80 -5.61
CA THR A 158 -10.83 5.72 -5.60
C THR A 158 -11.41 6.28 -6.90
N GLY A 159 -12.53 5.71 -7.35
CA GLY A 159 -13.32 6.17 -8.47
C GLY A 159 -13.90 5.01 -9.27
N ALA A 160 -15.22 4.83 -9.24
CA ALA A 160 -15.92 3.69 -9.86
C ALA A 160 -15.73 3.55 -11.38
N GLY A 161 -15.28 4.60 -12.07
CA GLY A 161 -14.90 4.58 -13.49
C GLY A 161 -13.41 4.83 -13.73
N ILE A 162 -12.58 4.68 -12.70
CA ILE A 162 -11.14 4.94 -12.74
C ILE A 162 -10.41 3.63 -12.40
N PRO A 163 -9.45 3.17 -13.22
CA PRO A 163 -8.74 1.91 -12.96
C PRO A 163 -7.79 2.01 -11.74
N PRO A 164 -7.40 0.85 -11.17
CA PRO A 164 -6.24 0.78 -10.28
C PRO A 164 -4.96 1.16 -11.05
N VAL A 165 -3.86 1.37 -10.33
CA VAL A 165 -2.69 2.07 -10.89
C VAL A 165 -1.92 1.19 -11.86
N ASP A 166 -1.96 -0.12 -11.63
CA ASP A 166 -1.34 -1.11 -12.51
C ASP A 166 -1.94 -1.10 -13.93
N ALA A 167 -3.25 -0.82 -14.08
CA ALA A 167 -3.90 -0.69 -15.39
C ALA A 167 -3.61 0.65 -16.10
N GLN A 168 -2.92 1.59 -15.45
CA GLN A 168 -2.48 2.85 -16.08
C GLN A 168 -1.13 2.71 -16.81
N VAL A 169 -0.41 1.61 -16.58
CA VAL A 169 0.88 1.31 -17.21
C VAL A 169 0.69 0.89 -18.67
N VAL A 170 1.47 1.47 -19.58
CA VAL A 170 1.51 1.13 -21.02
C VAL A 170 2.85 0.63 -21.52
N GLY A 171 3.90 0.78 -20.72
CA GLY A 171 5.22 0.20 -21.02
C GLY A 171 6.04 0.08 -19.75
N MET A 172 6.91 -0.93 -19.71
CA MET A 172 7.81 -1.21 -18.59
C MET A 172 9.19 -1.59 -19.12
N LYS A 173 10.23 -1.04 -18.51
CA LYS A 173 11.60 -1.56 -18.64
C LYS A 173 11.89 -2.44 -17.43
N LEU A 174 12.12 -3.73 -17.67
CA LEU A 174 12.31 -4.76 -16.65
C LEU A 174 13.73 -5.33 -16.74
N VAL A 175 14.52 -5.21 -15.68
CA VAL A 175 15.85 -5.83 -15.59
C VAL A 175 15.73 -7.18 -14.91
N THR A 176 16.11 -8.24 -15.62
CA THR A 176 15.92 -9.63 -15.21
C THR A 176 17.26 -10.34 -15.04
N PRO A 177 17.39 -11.26 -14.08
CA PRO A 177 18.62 -12.04 -13.87
C PRO A 177 19.09 -12.85 -15.08
N ALA A 178 18.17 -13.40 -15.89
CA ALA A 178 18.51 -14.27 -17.03
C ALA A 178 18.56 -13.56 -18.38
N GLU A 179 17.59 -12.68 -18.68
CA GLU A 179 17.40 -12.12 -20.02
C GLU A 179 17.91 -10.66 -20.14
N GLY A 180 18.44 -10.10 -19.06
CA GLY A 180 18.92 -8.72 -19.04
C GLY A 180 17.76 -7.72 -19.05
N VAL A 181 17.87 -6.68 -19.88
CA VAL A 181 16.87 -5.59 -19.96
C VAL A 181 15.80 -5.91 -21.00
N LEU A 182 14.54 -6.00 -20.56
CA LEU A 182 13.37 -6.22 -21.40
C LEU A 182 12.51 -4.95 -21.47
N ASP A 183 12.14 -4.54 -22.68
CA ASP A 183 11.17 -3.46 -22.92
C ASP A 183 9.82 -4.05 -23.34
N ILE A 184 8.90 -4.13 -22.38
CA ILE A 184 7.62 -4.85 -22.52
C ILE A 184 6.42 -3.89 -22.52
N THR A 185 5.52 -4.11 -23.47
CA THR A 185 4.23 -3.41 -23.64
C THR A 185 3.13 -4.42 -23.91
N GLU A 186 1.88 -3.95 -23.99
CA GLU A 186 0.72 -4.76 -24.36
C GLU A 186 0.86 -5.33 -25.79
N GLU A 187 1.62 -4.66 -26.67
CA GLU A 187 1.86 -5.05 -28.05
C GLU A 187 3.10 -5.94 -28.23
N SER A 188 4.15 -5.80 -27.41
CA SER A 188 5.41 -6.55 -27.58
C SER A 188 5.43 -7.91 -26.88
N ASP A 189 4.89 -8.00 -25.66
CA ASP A 189 4.73 -9.25 -24.91
C ASP A 189 3.50 -9.13 -23.97
N PRO A 190 2.26 -9.31 -24.47
CA PRO A 190 1.05 -9.12 -23.68
C PRO A 190 0.94 -10.06 -22.47
N GLU A 191 1.52 -11.26 -22.54
CA GLU A 191 1.45 -12.21 -21.42
C GLU A 191 2.38 -11.79 -20.29
N LEU A 192 3.67 -11.55 -20.58
CA LEU A 192 4.59 -11.06 -19.57
C LEU A 192 4.20 -9.67 -19.08
N PHE A 193 3.78 -8.76 -19.95
CA PHE A 193 3.38 -7.41 -19.56
C PHE A 193 2.24 -7.42 -18.53
N ARG A 194 1.15 -8.16 -18.80
CA ARG A 194 0.02 -8.28 -17.87
C ARG A 194 0.40 -8.95 -16.55
N LEU A 195 1.38 -9.85 -16.52
CA LEU A 195 1.93 -10.44 -15.29
C LEU A 195 2.84 -9.44 -14.54
N ALA A 196 3.76 -8.80 -15.25
CA ALA A 196 4.79 -7.91 -14.70
C ALA A 196 4.24 -6.64 -14.08
N ARG A 197 3.11 -6.09 -14.57
CA ARG A 197 2.47 -4.89 -13.99
C ARG A 197 2.19 -5.04 -12.49
N VAL A 198 1.85 -6.23 -12.00
CA VAL A 198 1.76 -6.55 -10.56
C VAL A 198 2.70 -7.72 -10.28
N GLY A 199 3.99 -7.49 -10.54
CA GLY A 199 5.06 -8.49 -10.48
C GLY A 199 5.61 -8.78 -9.08
N LEU A 200 5.17 -8.04 -8.04
CA LEU A 200 5.65 -8.12 -6.65
C LEU A 200 7.20 -7.98 -6.50
N GLY A 201 7.88 -7.41 -7.50
CA GLY A 201 9.35 -7.39 -7.59
C GLY A 201 9.98 -8.79 -7.73
N CYS A 202 9.21 -9.79 -8.19
CA CYS A 202 9.60 -11.21 -8.24
C CYS A 202 9.88 -11.72 -9.66
N LEU A 203 9.48 -10.96 -10.70
CA LEU A 203 9.68 -11.27 -12.12
C LEU A 203 10.88 -10.53 -12.73
N GLY A 204 11.47 -9.60 -11.98
CA GLY A 204 12.49 -8.68 -12.44
C GLY A 204 12.42 -7.38 -11.64
N VAL A 205 13.43 -6.54 -11.79
CA VAL A 205 13.46 -5.19 -11.23
C VAL A 205 12.91 -4.23 -12.27
N VAL A 206 11.78 -3.59 -11.98
CA VAL A 206 11.25 -2.53 -12.84
C VAL A 206 12.18 -1.33 -12.73
N ALA A 207 12.79 -0.92 -13.84
CA ALA A 207 13.71 0.22 -13.90
C ALA A 207 13.00 1.51 -14.37
N GLU A 208 12.06 1.37 -15.30
CA GLU A 208 11.30 2.49 -15.87
C GLU A 208 9.84 2.09 -16.13
N LEU A 209 8.94 3.06 -16.01
CA LEU A 209 7.50 2.90 -16.20
C LEU A 209 6.98 4.01 -17.12
N THR A 210 6.18 3.65 -18.11
CA THR A 210 5.39 4.60 -18.90
C THR A 210 3.93 4.51 -18.49
N LEU A 211 3.36 5.63 -18.01
CA LEU A 211 2.03 5.72 -17.42
C LEU A 211 1.10 6.62 -18.25
N ARG A 212 -0.19 6.27 -18.31
CA ARG A 212 -1.26 7.11 -18.88
C ARG A 212 -1.69 8.20 -17.89
N CYS A 213 -1.56 9.44 -18.33
CA CYS A 213 -2.05 10.64 -17.65
C CYS A 213 -3.43 11.06 -18.18
N VAL A 214 -4.05 12.00 -17.46
CA VAL A 214 -5.24 12.75 -17.89
C VAL A 214 -4.98 14.24 -17.74
N PRO A 215 -5.80 15.13 -18.36
CA PRO A 215 -5.70 16.56 -18.11
C PRO A 215 -5.76 16.88 -16.62
N ALA A 216 -4.93 17.83 -16.19
CA ALA A 216 -4.97 18.36 -14.83
C ALA A 216 -6.34 18.99 -14.57
N HIS A 217 -6.98 18.55 -13.49
CA HIS A 217 -8.32 18.96 -13.13
C HIS A 217 -8.41 19.24 -11.63
N ARG A 218 -9.35 20.09 -11.26
CA ARG A 218 -9.66 20.41 -9.85
C ARG A 218 -10.80 19.53 -9.35
N LEU A 219 -10.76 19.22 -8.07
CA LEU A 219 -11.81 18.47 -7.39
C LEU A 219 -12.48 19.36 -6.34
N LEU A 220 -13.81 19.34 -6.31
CA LEU A 220 -14.60 19.77 -5.16
C LEU A 220 -14.93 18.53 -4.34
N GLU A 221 -14.29 18.38 -3.18
CA GLU A 221 -14.62 17.34 -2.21
C GLU A 221 -15.67 17.87 -1.23
N THR A 222 -16.63 17.01 -0.90
CA THR A 222 -17.62 17.21 0.16
C THR A 222 -17.53 16.06 1.15
N THR A 223 -17.43 16.41 2.43
CA THR A 223 -17.48 15.48 3.55
C THR A 223 -18.78 15.69 4.34
N SER A 224 -19.61 14.65 4.43
CA SER A 224 -20.82 14.60 5.27
C SER A 224 -20.77 13.42 6.24
N VAL A 225 -21.69 13.38 7.21
CA VAL A 225 -21.93 12.19 8.05
C VAL A 225 -23.40 11.83 7.98
N GLU A 226 -23.68 10.56 7.70
CA GLU A 226 -25.00 10.02 7.41
C GLU A 226 -25.24 8.71 8.16
N SER A 227 -26.48 8.24 8.21
CA SER A 227 -26.79 6.89 8.70
C SER A 227 -26.42 5.81 7.68
N ALA A 228 -26.21 4.57 8.15
CA ALA A 228 -26.01 3.43 7.26
C ALA A 228 -27.19 3.26 6.28
N ALA A 229 -28.42 3.55 6.73
CA ALA A 229 -29.63 3.52 5.90
C ALA A 229 -29.64 4.61 4.82
N GLN A 230 -29.25 5.85 5.15
CA GLN A 230 -29.12 6.96 4.19
C GLN A 230 -28.07 6.65 3.13
N VAL A 231 -26.91 6.12 3.55
CA VAL A 231 -25.85 5.68 2.63
C VAL A 231 -26.36 4.61 1.67
N CYS A 232 -27.04 3.58 2.17
CA CYS A 232 -27.59 2.53 1.31
C CYS A 232 -28.60 3.06 0.30
N ALA A 233 -29.50 3.96 0.72
CA ALA A 233 -30.53 4.53 -0.15
C ALA A 233 -29.96 5.41 -1.28
N ALA A 234 -28.85 6.10 -1.04
CA ALA A 234 -28.25 7.04 -1.99
C ALA A 234 -27.04 6.47 -2.77
N HIS A 235 -26.57 5.25 -2.45
CA HIS A 235 -25.30 4.72 -2.94
C HIS A 235 -25.20 4.66 -4.48
N ALA A 236 -26.17 4.06 -5.16
CA ALA A 236 -26.15 3.93 -6.63
C ALA A 236 -26.07 5.30 -7.33
N THR A 237 -26.86 6.27 -6.87
CA THR A 237 -26.83 7.65 -7.39
C THR A 237 -25.48 8.33 -7.14
N ARG A 238 -24.88 8.14 -5.95
CA ARG A 238 -23.55 8.67 -5.62
C ARG A 238 -22.44 8.03 -6.45
N LEU A 239 -22.49 6.72 -6.65
CA LEU A 239 -21.50 5.98 -7.43
C LEU A 239 -21.56 6.33 -8.94
N ALA A 240 -22.76 6.68 -9.42
CA ALA A 240 -22.93 7.25 -10.75
C ALA A 240 -22.41 8.69 -10.85
N ALA A 241 -22.74 9.57 -9.89
CA ALA A 241 -22.44 11.01 -9.96
C ALA A 241 -21.02 11.40 -9.54
N ALA A 242 -20.46 10.76 -8.52
CA ALA A 242 -19.14 11.10 -7.98
C ALA A 242 -18.02 10.61 -8.90
N ARG A 243 -16.95 11.41 -9.02
CA ARG A 243 -15.70 10.98 -9.66
C ARG A 243 -14.92 10.07 -8.71
N HIS A 244 -14.88 10.45 -7.43
CA HIS A 244 -14.26 9.70 -6.34
C HIS A 244 -15.25 9.56 -5.19
N LEU A 245 -15.33 8.38 -4.60
CA LEU A 245 -16.24 8.09 -3.49
C LEU A 245 -15.53 7.23 -2.44
N ARG A 246 -15.64 7.64 -1.18
CA ARG A 246 -15.18 6.87 -0.01
C ARG A 246 -16.25 6.93 1.06
N TYR A 247 -16.53 5.78 1.67
CA TYR A 247 -17.23 5.70 2.95
C TYR A 247 -16.23 5.35 4.04
N MET A 248 -16.43 5.90 5.23
CA MET A 248 -15.70 5.52 6.43
C MET A 248 -16.75 5.15 7.48
N TRP A 249 -17.02 3.86 7.61
CA TRP A 249 -18.05 3.33 8.51
C TRP A 249 -17.48 3.30 9.92
N ILE A 250 -17.99 4.13 10.84
CA ILE A 250 -17.46 4.23 12.20
C ILE A 250 -18.04 3.08 13.05
N PRO A 251 -17.22 2.08 13.46
CA PRO A 251 -17.74 0.90 14.14
C PRO A 251 -18.45 1.26 15.44
N HIS A 252 -19.45 0.44 15.80
CA HIS A 252 -20.31 0.64 16.97
C HIS A 252 -21.20 1.89 16.94
N THR A 253 -21.34 2.52 15.79
CA THR A 253 -22.26 3.64 15.58
C THR A 253 -23.04 3.43 14.28
N ASP A 254 -24.15 4.14 14.11
CA ASP A 254 -24.83 4.27 12.80
C ASP A 254 -24.14 5.33 11.91
N ALA A 255 -23.04 5.95 12.34
CA ALA A 255 -22.40 7.03 11.61
C ALA A 255 -21.48 6.53 10.50
N VAL A 256 -21.73 6.99 9.28
CA VAL A 256 -20.87 6.78 8.12
C VAL A 256 -20.39 8.13 7.63
N VAL A 257 -19.08 8.34 7.61
CA VAL A 257 -18.51 9.53 6.97
C VAL A 257 -18.51 9.29 5.47
N VAL A 258 -19.18 10.16 4.72
CA VAL A 258 -19.26 10.11 3.27
C VAL A 258 -18.34 11.19 2.72
N VAL A 259 -17.30 10.77 2.00
CA VAL A 259 -16.38 11.67 1.30
C VAL A 259 -16.58 11.46 -0.20
N GLN A 260 -17.09 12.47 -0.89
CA GLN A 260 -17.35 12.45 -2.33
C GLN A 260 -16.63 13.60 -3.01
N SER A 261 -15.98 13.34 -4.15
CA SER A 261 -15.37 14.38 -4.98
C SER A 261 -15.95 14.37 -6.39
N VAL A 262 -16.25 15.56 -6.89
CA VAL A 262 -16.66 15.82 -8.28
C VAL A 262 -15.64 16.75 -8.94
N GLU A 263 -15.54 16.67 -10.25
CA GLU A 263 -14.67 17.58 -11.02
C GLU A 263 -15.23 19.00 -11.01
N ALA A 264 -14.38 19.97 -10.69
CA ALA A 264 -14.75 21.37 -10.56
C ALA A 264 -14.11 22.20 -11.69
N GLY A 265 -14.92 22.62 -12.66
CA GLY A 265 -14.50 23.61 -13.66
C GLY A 265 -14.15 24.96 -13.01
N PRO A 266 -13.43 25.86 -13.71
CA PRO A 266 -12.87 27.08 -13.12
C PRO A 266 -13.86 27.93 -12.33
N GLU A 267 -15.06 28.17 -12.88
CA GLU A 267 -16.12 28.94 -12.22
C GLU A 267 -16.67 28.25 -10.95
N ALA A 268 -16.90 26.94 -11.03
CA ALA A 268 -17.41 26.16 -9.90
C ALA A 268 -16.37 26.09 -8.77
N ALA A 269 -15.08 25.98 -9.13
CA ALA A 269 -13.99 25.99 -8.17
C ALA A 269 -13.83 27.36 -7.50
N ALA A 270 -13.83 28.46 -8.26
CA ALA A 270 -13.77 29.81 -7.72
C ALA A 270 -14.98 30.15 -6.82
N ARG A 271 -16.17 29.67 -7.17
CA ARG A 271 -17.36 29.80 -6.31
C ARG A 271 -17.18 29.03 -5.00
N ALA A 272 -16.73 27.78 -5.05
CA ALA A 272 -16.48 26.99 -3.85
C ALA A 272 -15.39 27.61 -2.96
N GLU A 273 -14.31 28.17 -3.52
CA GLU A 273 -13.30 28.92 -2.77
C GLU A 273 -13.91 30.12 -2.02
N ALA A 274 -14.75 30.90 -2.70
CA ALA A 274 -15.44 32.05 -2.10
C ALA A 274 -16.42 31.62 -1.00
N GLU A 275 -17.18 30.55 -1.20
CA GLU A 275 -18.10 29.97 -0.21
C GLU A 275 -17.33 29.46 1.03
N ILE A 276 -16.23 28.74 0.84
CA ILE A 276 -15.35 28.25 1.92
C ILE A 276 -14.73 29.43 2.69
N ALA A 277 -14.21 30.44 1.99
CA ALA A 277 -13.62 31.63 2.62
C ALA A 277 -14.66 32.44 3.40
N ALA A 278 -15.87 32.61 2.86
CA ALA A 278 -16.98 33.28 3.54
C ALA A 278 -17.42 32.51 4.79
N ALA A 279 -17.54 31.18 4.71
CA ALA A 279 -17.87 30.34 5.85
C ALA A 279 -16.78 30.41 6.95
N ALA A 280 -15.50 30.40 6.57
CA ALA A 280 -14.38 30.57 7.49
C ALA A 280 -14.38 31.95 8.18
N ALA A 281 -14.68 33.02 7.44
CA ALA A 281 -14.80 34.38 7.99
C ALA A 281 -16.02 34.51 8.94
N ALA A 282 -17.17 33.94 8.57
CA ALA A 282 -18.38 33.97 9.38
C ALA A 282 -18.29 33.15 10.68
N ALA A 283 -17.42 32.11 10.72
CA ALA A 283 -17.29 31.22 11.88
C ALA A 283 -16.80 31.92 13.17
N GLY A 284 -16.05 33.02 13.05
CA GLY A 284 -15.65 33.89 14.16
C GLY A 284 -14.99 33.18 15.36
N ARG A 285 -15.07 33.79 16.55
CA ARG A 285 -14.64 33.17 17.83
C ARG A 285 -15.73 32.29 18.47
N GLY A 286 -16.72 31.84 17.69
CA GLY A 286 -17.94 31.19 18.18
C GLY A 286 -18.23 29.82 17.57
N LYS A 287 -17.38 29.29 16.68
CA LYS A 287 -17.55 27.93 16.16
C LYS A 287 -17.42 26.92 17.32
N ALA A 288 -18.42 26.04 17.46
CA ALA A 288 -18.32 24.91 18.37
C ALA A 288 -17.08 24.08 18.01
N ASP A 289 -16.22 23.80 18.99
CA ASP A 289 -15.03 22.95 18.81
C ASP A 289 -15.48 21.55 18.36
N PRO A 290 -15.19 21.11 17.13
CA PRO A 290 -15.59 19.77 16.68
C PRO A 290 -14.96 18.67 17.55
N ALA A 291 -13.78 18.94 18.14
CA ALA A 291 -13.11 17.99 19.03
C ALA A 291 -13.67 17.98 20.46
N ALA A 292 -14.70 18.79 20.78
CA ALA A 292 -15.22 18.94 22.14
C ALA A 292 -15.63 17.60 22.79
N ALA A 293 -16.20 16.67 22.03
CA ALA A 293 -16.59 15.35 22.53
C ALA A 293 -15.38 14.49 22.93
N LEU A 294 -14.33 14.46 22.09
CA LEU A 294 -13.06 13.77 22.36
C LEU A 294 -12.34 14.42 23.55
N ARG A 295 -12.32 15.75 23.59
CA ARG A 295 -11.71 16.56 24.66
C ARG A 295 -12.40 16.31 26.01
N ALA A 296 -13.73 16.34 26.03
CA ALA A 296 -14.52 16.03 27.22
C ALA A 296 -14.35 14.58 27.68
N LEU A 297 -14.24 13.61 26.76
CA LEU A 297 -13.98 12.21 27.11
C LEU A 297 -12.60 12.05 27.77
N ALA A 298 -11.54 12.67 27.22
CA ALA A 298 -10.18 12.61 27.78
C ALA A 298 -10.10 13.23 29.19
N VAL A 299 -10.77 14.37 29.40
CA VAL A 299 -10.83 15.04 30.71
C VAL A 299 -11.69 14.27 31.73
N THR A 300 -12.88 13.80 31.35
CA THR A 300 -13.76 13.06 32.27
C THR A 300 -13.22 11.67 32.65
N ALA A 301 -12.47 11.03 31.74
CA ALA A 301 -11.72 9.82 32.03
C ALA A 301 -10.42 10.07 32.83
N ARG A 302 -10.08 11.33 33.12
CA ARG A 302 -8.87 11.76 33.86
C ARG A 302 -7.55 11.36 33.21
N LEU A 303 -7.53 11.25 31.88
CA LEU A 303 -6.31 10.99 31.10
C LEU A 303 -5.51 12.27 30.90
N LEU A 304 -6.20 13.40 30.73
CA LEU A 304 -5.62 14.73 30.56
C LEU A 304 -6.37 15.74 31.43
N SER A 305 -5.70 16.74 31.97
CA SER A 305 -6.37 17.94 32.47
C SER A 305 -6.95 18.78 31.33
N GLU A 306 -7.89 19.69 31.63
CA GLU A 306 -8.41 20.64 30.63
C GLU A 306 -7.30 21.44 29.95
N ARG A 307 -6.23 21.78 30.69
CA ARG A 307 -5.08 22.55 30.20
C ARG A 307 -4.21 21.74 29.22
N GLU A 308 -4.01 20.45 29.48
CA GLU A 308 -3.25 19.54 28.61
C GLU A 308 -4.06 19.16 27.37
N ALA A 309 -5.36 18.93 27.55
CA ALA A 309 -6.26 18.61 26.46
C ALA A 309 -6.45 19.80 25.49
N ALA A 310 -6.66 21.02 26.00
CA ALA A 310 -6.99 22.21 25.18
C ALA A 310 -6.15 22.46 23.90
N PRO A 311 -4.80 22.38 23.91
CA PRO A 311 -3.99 22.60 22.70
C PRO A 311 -4.00 21.42 21.70
N LEU A 312 -4.53 20.26 22.06
CA LEU A 312 -4.51 19.06 21.22
C LEU A 312 -5.58 19.12 20.12
N SER A 313 -5.18 18.64 18.93
CA SER A 313 -6.09 18.36 17.81
C SER A 313 -6.97 17.14 18.07
N ALA A 314 -8.01 16.95 17.25
CA ALA A 314 -8.89 15.77 17.35
C ALA A 314 -8.13 14.45 17.18
N PHE A 315 -7.16 14.39 16.26
CA PHE A 315 -6.33 13.19 16.06
C PHE A 315 -5.45 12.89 17.27
N GLN A 316 -4.78 13.89 17.84
CA GLN A 316 -3.99 13.71 19.06
C GLN A 316 -4.86 13.29 20.26
N LEU A 317 -6.02 13.91 20.45
CA LEU A 317 -6.96 13.48 21.49
C LEU A 317 -7.43 12.02 21.28
N ARG A 318 -7.67 11.63 20.03
CA ARG A 318 -8.06 10.26 19.68
C ARG A 318 -6.93 9.26 19.96
N ASP A 319 -5.69 9.61 19.64
CA ASP A 319 -4.52 8.76 19.91
C ASP A 319 -4.30 8.58 21.43
N GLU A 320 -4.38 9.65 22.23
CA GLU A 320 -4.33 9.59 23.70
C GLU A 320 -5.46 8.71 24.29
N LEU A 321 -6.69 8.91 23.80
CA LEU A 321 -7.84 8.10 24.18
C LEU A 321 -7.62 6.62 23.84
N LEU A 322 -7.14 6.30 22.64
CA LEU A 322 -6.95 4.91 22.22
C LEU A 322 -5.75 4.26 22.90
N ALA A 323 -4.67 4.99 23.21
CA ALA A 323 -3.51 4.47 23.92
C ALA A 323 -3.85 3.97 25.35
N HIS A 324 -4.87 4.55 25.99
CA HIS A 324 -5.31 4.18 27.34
C HIS A 324 -5.83 2.74 27.43
N ALA A 325 -6.75 2.34 26.55
CA ALA A 325 -7.37 1.01 26.57
C ALA A 325 -7.76 0.54 25.15
N PRO A 326 -6.77 0.26 24.26
CA PRO A 326 -7.01 0.00 22.83
C PRO A 326 -7.77 -1.31 22.54
N LEU A 327 -7.90 -2.18 23.55
CA LEU A 327 -8.53 -3.49 23.47
C LEU A 327 -9.84 -3.61 24.26
N ASP A 328 -10.24 -2.58 25.01
CA ASP A 328 -11.54 -2.54 25.67
C ASP A 328 -12.59 -2.05 24.67
N ALA A 329 -13.40 -2.96 24.13
CA ALA A 329 -14.46 -2.61 23.18
C ALA A 329 -15.52 -1.64 23.78
N GLY A 330 -15.75 -1.68 25.10
CA GLY A 330 -16.65 -0.72 25.79
C GLY A 330 -16.04 0.68 25.92
N TRP A 331 -14.72 0.78 26.04
CA TRP A 331 -13.99 2.04 25.93
C TRP A 331 -13.98 2.55 24.48
N VAL A 332 -13.59 1.71 23.53
CA VAL A 332 -13.48 2.09 22.11
C VAL A 332 -14.84 2.53 21.55
N ARG A 333 -15.96 1.89 21.94
CA ARG A 333 -17.32 2.39 21.67
C ARG A 333 -17.54 3.86 22.05
N ARG A 334 -17.01 4.32 23.19
CA ARG A 334 -17.10 5.71 23.64
C ARG A 334 -16.20 6.63 22.80
N VAL A 335 -15.00 6.18 22.42
CA VAL A 335 -14.10 6.93 21.53
C VAL A 335 -14.70 7.09 20.14
N ASN A 336 -15.21 6.00 19.54
CA ASN A 336 -15.87 6.01 18.23
C ASN A 336 -17.14 6.91 18.23
N ALA A 337 -17.91 6.93 19.32
CA ALA A 337 -19.05 7.84 19.45
C ALA A 337 -18.63 9.33 19.50
N ALA A 338 -17.51 9.63 20.18
CA ALA A 338 -16.93 10.97 20.22
C ALA A 338 -16.30 11.37 18.86
N GLU A 339 -15.67 10.44 18.15
CA GLU A 339 -15.18 10.63 16.78
C GLU A 339 -16.34 10.88 15.80
N ALA A 340 -17.46 10.16 15.92
CA ALA A 340 -18.66 10.39 15.13
C ALA A 340 -19.29 11.77 15.39
N ALA A 341 -19.11 12.34 16.59
CA ALA A 341 -19.48 13.73 16.86
C ALA A 341 -18.50 14.73 16.22
N TYR A 342 -17.20 14.43 16.26
CA TYR A 342 -16.16 15.23 15.59
C TYR A 342 -16.39 15.32 14.07
N TRP A 343 -16.67 14.21 13.40
CA TRP A 343 -16.93 14.21 11.95
C TRP A 343 -18.21 14.99 11.59
N ARG A 344 -19.27 14.93 12.41
CA ARG A 344 -20.47 15.76 12.21
C ARG A 344 -20.17 17.25 12.33
N GLY A 345 -19.34 17.66 13.29
CA GLY A 345 -18.89 19.05 13.45
C GLY A 345 -17.84 19.52 12.43
N SER A 346 -17.22 18.58 11.71
CA SER A 346 -16.17 18.83 10.71
C SER A 346 -16.62 18.65 9.26
N ALA A 347 -17.90 18.33 9.04
CA ALA A 347 -18.51 18.26 7.72
C ALA A 347 -18.37 19.60 6.96
N GLY A 348 -18.20 19.54 5.65
CA GLY A 348 -17.93 20.71 4.82
C GLY A 348 -17.30 20.37 3.47
N HIS A 349 -16.70 21.38 2.85
CA HIS A 349 -16.14 21.30 1.50
C HIS A 349 -14.67 21.71 1.46
N ARG A 350 -13.90 21.12 0.56
CA ARG A 350 -12.58 21.62 0.13
C ARG A 350 -12.46 21.55 -1.39
N VAL A 351 -11.67 22.44 -1.97
CA VAL A 351 -11.42 22.48 -3.42
C VAL A 351 -9.94 22.71 -3.70
N GLY A 352 -9.37 21.95 -4.63
CA GLY A 352 -7.93 21.92 -4.91
C GLY A 352 -7.62 21.15 -6.18
N TRP A 353 -6.34 20.92 -6.48
CA TRP A 353 -5.97 20.02 -7.58
C TRP A 353 -6.23 18.56 -7.22
N SER A 354 -6.45 17.72 -8.23
CA SER A 354 -6.70 16.28 -8.06
C SER A 354 -5.67 15.58 -7.14
N ASP A 355 -4.38 15.85 -7.30
CA ASP A 355 -3.31 15.26 -6.50
C ASP A 355 -3.32 15.76 -5.04
N GLU A 356 -3.68 17.02 -4.81
CA GLU A 356 -3.75 17.66 -3.50
C GLU A 356 -4.98 17.24 -2.69
N VAL A 357 -6.12 17.05 -3.37
CA VAL A 357 -7.36 16.62 -2.73
C VAL A 357 -7.33 15.13 -2.40
N LEU A 358 -6.83 14.27 -3.30
CA LEU A 358 -6.84 12.82 -3.08
C LEU A 358 -5.80 12.35 -2.05
N GLY A 359 -4.72 13.10 -1.85
CA GLY A 359 -3.75 12.84 -0.78
C GLY A 359 -4.27 13.21 0.61
N PHE A 360 -3.98 12.37 1.60
CA PHE A 360 -4.22 12.67 3.02
C PHE A 360 -3.22 11.92 3.91
N ASP A 361 -2.91 12.51 5.06
CA ASP A 361 -2.08 11.88 6.08
C ASP A 361 -2.84 10.71 6.72
N CYS A 362 -2.24 9.53 6.78
CA CYS A 362 -2.82 8.36 7.43
C CYS A 362 -2.80 8.44 8.97
N GLY A 363 -2.11 9.42 9.56
CA GLY A 363 -2.03 9.62 11.00
C GLY A 363 -0.95 8.75 11.67
N GLY A 364 -1.15 8.40 12.94
CA GLY A 364 -0.23 7.53 13.68
C GLY A 364 -0.14 6.11 13.12
N GLN A 365 0.87 5.34 13.58
CA GLN A 365 1.09 3.96 13.15
C GLN A 365 -0.18 3.10 13.32
N GLN A 366 -0.44 2.25 12.32
CA GLN A 366 -1.64 1.43 12.23
C GLN A 366 -1.33 0.07 11.60
N CYS A 367 -2.03 -0.96 12.04
CA CYS A 367 -2.15 -2.20 11.28
C CYS A 367 -3.35 -2.08 10.32
N VAL A 368 -3.19 -2.52 9.07
CA VAL A 368 -4.19 -2.34 8.01
C VAL A 368 -4.32 -3.60 7.16
N SER A 369 -5.55 -4.04 6.93
CA SER A 369 -5.89 -5.17 6.05
C SER A 369 -7.02 -4.74 5.13
N GLU A 370 -6.90 -5.02 3.83
CA GLU A 370 -7.84 -4.51 2.83
C GLU A 370 -8.26 -5.65 1.88
N ALA A 371 -9.57 -5.88 1.80
CA ALA A 371 -10.18 -6.88 0.93
C ALA A 371 -10.68 -6.23 -0.36
N CYS A 372 -10.50 -6.90 -1.49
CA CYS A 372 -10.93 -6.50 -2.82
C CYS A 372 -11.85 -7.57 -3.41
N PHE A 373 -13.01 -7.18 -3.92
CA PHE A 373 -13.97 -8.08 -4.58
C PHE A 373 -14.78 -7.35 -5.66
N ALA A 374 -15.31 -8.11 -6.62
CA ALA A 374 -16.16 -7.57 -7.68
C ALA A 374 -17.58 -7.28 -7.14
N THR A 375 -18.19 -6.18 -7.57
CA THR A 375 -19.55 -5.75 -7.15
C THR A 375 -20.39 -5.31 -8.36
N GLY A 376 -20.30 -6.07 -9.45
CA GLY A 376 -21.03 -5.82 -10.70
C GLY A 376 -20.35 -4.77 -11.57
N THR A 377 -21.10 -3.77 -12.04
CA THR A 377 -20.59 -2.68 -12.89
C THR A 377 -21.03 -1.32 -12.35
N ARG A 378 -20.41 -0.22 -12.78
CA ARG A 378 -20.85 1.14 -12.38
C ARG A 378 -22.30 1.45 -12.78
N ALA A 379 -22.77 0.90 -13.89
CA ALA A 379 -24.15 1.11 -14.37
C ALA A 379 -25.18 0.20 -13.68
N ALA A 380 -24.76 -0.97 -13.20
CA ALA A 380 -25.56 -1.90 -12.43
C ALA A 380 -24.71 -2.50 -11.29
N PRO A 381 -24.58 -1.80 -10.15
CA PRO A 381 -23.89 -2.32 -8.98
C PRO A 381 -24.66 -3.51 -8.40
N ALA A 382 -23.96 -4.59 -8.04
CA ALA A 382 -24.57 -5.80 -7.53
C ALA A 382 -25.02 -5.69 -6.05
N GLY A 383 -24.65 -4.60 -5.36
CA GLY A 383 -24.93 -4.37 -3.94
C GLY A 383 -24.09 -5.21 -2.97
N ALA A 384 -23.16 -6.02 -3.50
CA ALA A 384 -22.24 -6.82 -2.71
C ALA A 384 -21.31 -5.95 -1.85
N ASP A 385 -20.93 -4.78 -2.37
CA ASP A 385 -20.19 -3.72 -1.66
C ASP A 385 -20.83 -3.30 -0.33
N LEU A 386 -22.08 -2.85 -0.34
CA LEU A 386 -22.79 -2.43 0.87
C LEU A 386 -23.12 -3.62 1.77
N ALA A 387 -23.40 -4.79 1.19
CA ALA A 387 -23.67 -6.01 1.95
C ALA A 387 -22.42 -6.42 2.75
N TYR A 388 -21.23 -6.42 2.14
CA TYR A 388 -19.96 -6.73 2.81
C TYR A 388 -19.71 -5.78 3.99
N ALA A 389 -19.86 -4.47 3.79
CA ALA A 389 -19.63 -3.48 4.86
C ALA A 389 -20.59 -3.69 6.06
N ARG A 390 -21.86 -4.01 5.78
CA ARG A 390 -22.86 -4.30 6.81
C ARG A 390 -22.61 -5.62 7.54
N ASP A 391 -22.21 -6.67 6.82
CA ASP A 391 -21.86 -7.96 7.42
C ASP A 391 -20.59 -7.86 8.28
N LEU A 392 -19.62 -7.06 7.85
CA LEU A 392 -18.41 -6.73 8.61
C LEU A 392 -18.75 -5.97 9.91
N LEU A 393 -19.63 -4.97 9.86
CA LEU A 393 -20.10 -4.29 11.06
C LEU A 393 -20.87 -5.25 12.00
N ALA A 394 -21.71 -6.14 11.45
CA ALA A 394 -22.41 -7.15 12.23
C ALA A 394 -21.46 -8.21 12.85
N LEU A 395 -20.37 -8.55 12.16
CA LEU A 395 -19.27 -9.38 12.69
C LEU A 395 -18.57 -8.68 13.85
N VAL A 396 -18.23 -7.39 13.71
CA VAL A 396 -17.61 -6.58 14.77
C VAL A 396 -18.48 -6.55 16.03
N GLU A 397 -19.79 -6.32 15.88
CA GLU A 397 -20.74 -6.35 17.00
C GLU A 397 -20.84 -7.74 17.65
N ARG A 398 -21.00 -8.80 16.86
CA ARG A 398 -21.19 -10.18 17.34
C ARG A 398 -19.97 -10.71 18.09
N GLU A 399 -18.77 -10.44 17.58
CA GLU A 399 -17.51 -10.97 18.11
C GLU A 399 -16.90 -10.07 19.21
N GLY A 400 -17.59 -8.98 19.58
CA GLY A 400 -17.14 -8.02 20.59
C GLY A 400 -15.82 -7.33 20.25
N LEU A 401 -15.52 -7.16 18.96
CA LEU A 401 -14.22 -6.66 18.49
C LEU A 401 -14.07 -5.16 18.80
N PRO A 402 -12.88 -4.67 19.23
CA PRO A 402 -12.71 -3.25 19.58
C PRO A 402 -12.87 -2.29 18.41
N ALA A 403 -12.33 -2.62 17.22
CA ALA A 403 -12.48 -1.86 15.97
C ALA A 403 -12.43 -0.31 16.12
N PRO A 404 -11.28 0.26 16.53
CA PRO A 404 -11.17 1.68 16.91
C PRO A 404 -11.08 2.67 15.75
N ALA A 405 -10.88 2.20 14.52
CA ALA A 405 -10.79 3.04 13.35
C ALA A 405 -11.98 2.83 12.41
N PRO A 406 -12.39 3.86 11.66
CA PRO A 406 -13.38 3.70 10.61
C PRO A 406 -12.97 2.61 9.63
N ILE A 407 -13.92 1.76 9.25
CA ILE A 407 -13.75 0.82 8.14
C ILE A 407 -13.84 1.65 6.85
N GLU A 408 -12.72 1.79 6.13
CA GLU A 408 -12.70 2.50 4.86
C GLU A 408 -13.29 1.63 3.75
N GLN A 409 -14.13 2.21 2.89
CA GLN A 409 -14.62 1.58 1.68
C GLN A 409 -14.45 2.50 0.47
N ARG A 410 -13.84 1.97 -0.61
CA ARG A 410 -13.51 2.66 -1.84
C ARG A 410 -13.85 1.78 -3.05
N TRP A 411 -13.92 2.35 -4.25
CA TRP A 411 -14.20 1.60 -5.48
C TRP A 411 -13.20 1.92 -6.59
N THR A 412 -12.96 0.98 -7.49
CA THR A 412 -12.29 1.21 -8.79
C THR A 412 -12.99 0.49 -9.93
N ALA A 413 -12.65 0.85 -11.16
CA ALA A 413 -12.83 -0.04 -12.31
C ALA A 413 -11.88 -1.24 -12.24
N GLY A 414 -12.06 -2.23 -13.13
CA GLY A 414 -11.19 -3.40 -13.25
C GLY A 414 -9.85 -3.17 -13.96
N SER A 415 -8.98 -4.18 -13.91
CA SER A 415 -7.67 -4.24 -14.56
C SER A 415 -7.45 -5.54 -15.34
N ALA A 416 -6.81 -5.43 -16.51
CA ALA A 416 -6.36 -6.57 -17.29
C ALA A 416 -5.07 -7.24 -16.74
N SER A 417 -4.47 -6.73 -15.66
CA SER A 417 -3.26 -7.32 -15.07
C SER A 417 -3.57 -8.66 -14.41
N ALA A 418 -2.76 -9.66 -14.71
CA ALA A 418 -2.97 -11.05 -14.30
C ALA A 418 -2.93 -11.24 -12.77
N MET A 419 -2.16 -10.41 -12.06
CA MET A 419 -2.00 -10.45 -10.60
C MET A 419 -2.69 -9.29 -9.87
N SER A 420 -3.45 -8.40 -10.52
CA SER A 420 -4.14 -7.30 -9.80
C SER A 420 -5.34 -7.84 -9.00
N PRO A 421 -5.56 -7.45 -7.73
CA PRO A 421 -6.76 -7.86 -6.98
C PRO A 421 -8.06 -7.54 -7.73
N ALA A 422 -8.11 -6.36 -8.35
CA ALA A 422 -9.18 -5.89 -9.23
C ALA A 422 -9.09 -6.44 -10.68
N ARG A 423 -8.55 -7.66 -10.86
CA ARG A 423 -8.50 -8.33 -12.17
C ARG A 423 -9.90 -8.51 -12.76
N GLY A 424 -10.15 -7.90 -13.91
CA GLY A 424 -11.44 -7.86 -14.61
C GLY A 424 -11.39 -6.99 -15.87
N GLY A 425 -12.54 -6.83 -16.53
CA GLY A 425 -12.72 -5.87 -17.61
C GLY A 425 -12.77 -4.43 -17.10
N ALA A 426 -12.49 -3.45 -17.97
CA ALA A 426 -12.51 -2.04 -17.61
C ALA A 426 -13.92 -1.48 -17.23
N ALA A 427 -14.98 -2.25 -17.48
CA ALA A 427 -16.36 -1.93 -17.06
C ALA A 427 -16.76 -2.59 -15.73
N ASP A 428 -15.97 -3.56 -15.25
CA ASP A 428 -16.21 -4.24 -13.98
C ASP A 428 -15.90 -3.27 -12.83
N LEU A 429 -16.70 -3.36 -11.77
CA LEU A 429 -16.59 -2.53 -10.59
C LEU A 429 -16.05 -3.37 -9.43
N PHE A 430 -15.02 -2.87 -8.76
CA PHE A 430 -14.42 -3.49 -7.59
C PHE A 430 -14.62 -2.62 -6.36
N SER A 431 -14.95 -3.25 -5.23
CA SER A 431 -15.01 -2.63 -3.91
C SER A 431 -13.78 -3.05 -3.11
N TRP A 432 -13.17 -2.08 -2.45
CA TRP A 432 -12.02 -2.21 -1.58
C TRP A 432 -12.46 -1.84 -0.16
N VAL A 433 -12.36 -2.77 0.79
CA VAL A 433 -12.81 -2.60 2.18
C VAL A 433 -11.64 -2.81 3.13
N GLY A 434 -11.18 -1.72 3.75
CA GLY A 434 -10.07 -1.67 4.68
C GLY A 434 -10.52 -1.72 6.14
N ILE A 435 -10.03 -2.71 6.90
CA ILE A 435 -10.04 -2.68 8.37
C ILE A 435 -8.72 -2.12 8.87
N ILE A 436 -8.80 -1.25 9.87
CA ILE A 436 -7.68 -0.50 10.43
C ILE A 436 -7.70 -0.69 11.95
N GLN A 437 -6.53 -0.89 12.55
CA GLN A 437 -6.34 -0.93 14.00
C GLN A 437 -5.28 0.11 14.37
N TYR A 438 -5.62 1.00 15.31
CA TYR A 438 -4.67 1.91 15.95
C TYR A 438 -3.58 1.10 16.64
N LEU A 439 -2.31 1.44 16.40
CA LEU A 439 -1.16 0.75 16.96
C LEU A 439 -0.36 1.72 17.85
N PRO A 440 -0.32 1.52 19.18
CA PRO A 440 0.42 2.41 20.07
C PRO A 440 1.92 2.34 19.80
N VAL A 441 2.59 3.49 19.90
CA VAL A 441 4.05 3.62 19.80
C VAL A 441 4.59 3.78 21.22
N PRO A 442 5.30 2.79 21.79
CA PRO A 442 5.91 2.91 23.10
C PRO A 442 7.07 3.91 23.09
N GLU A 443 7.40 4.46 24.25
CA GLU A 443 8.67 5.19 24.45
C GLU A 443 9.83 4.20 24.57
N ASP A 444 11.06 4.65 24.25
CA ASP A 444 12.26 3.79 24.30
C ASP A 444 12.46 3.19 25.71
N GLY A 445 12.34 1.86 25.81
CA GLY A 445 12.46 1.12 27.08
C GLY A 445 11.15 0.95 27.86
N ASP A 446 10.00 1.40 27.34
CA ASP A 446 8.68 1.09 27.92
C ASP A 446 8.24 -0.34 27.57
N ALA A 447 8.77 -1.30 28.33
CA ALA A 447 8.42 -2.72 28.18
C ALA A 447 6.92 -3.03 28.40
N GLU A 448 6.15 -2.14 29.06
CA GLU A 448 4.68 -2.32 29.18
C GLU A 448 3.95 -1.80 27.95
N GLY A 449 4.40 -0.67 27.39
CA GLY A 449 3.95 -0.17 26.08
C GLY A 449 4.25 -1.16 24.95
N GLU A 450 5.43 -1.81 24.96
CA GLU A 450 5.77 -2.90 24.04
C GLU A 450 4.78 -4.07 24.15
N ARG A 451 4.54 -4.59 25.37
CA ARG A 451 3.54 -5.66 25.61
C ARG A 451 2.14 -5.25 25.14
N ARG A 452 1.75 -3.99 25.34
CA ARG A 452 0.46 -3.46 24.88
C ARG A 452 0.38 -3.39 23.35
N ARG A 453 1.47 -2.98 22.69
CA ARG A 453 1.59 -2.96 21.23
C ARG A 453 1.45 -4.37 20.65
N ASP A 454 2.15 -5.36 21.23
CA ASP A 454 2.05 -6.75 20.81
C ASP A 454 0.63 -7.31 20.98
N ALA A 455 -0.02 -7.05 22.12
CA ALA A 455 -1.41 -7.45 22.35
C ALA A 455 -2.37 -6.83 21.31
N VAL A 456 -2.11 -5.59 20.87
CA VAL A 456 -2.86 -4.93 19.80
C VAL A 456 -2.63 -5.58 18.43
N VAL A 457 -1.38 -5.95 18.10
CA VAL A 457 -1.07 -6.72 16.88
C VAL A 457 -1.79 -8.06 16.87
N GLN A 458 -1.77 -8.80 17.99
CA GLN A 458 -2.44 -10.10 18.12
C GLN A 458 -3.97 -9.98 18.04
N SER A 459 -4.55 -8.95 18.65
CA SER A 459 -5.99 -8.64 18.48
C SER A 459 -6.34 -8.34 17.02
N PHE A 460 -5.47 -7.64 16.28
CA PHE A 460 -5.69 -7.37 14.86
C PHE A 460 -5.58 -8.62 13.99
N LYS A 461 -4.65 -9.53 14.30
CA LYS A 461 -4.57 -10.85 13.64
C LYS A 461 -5.89 -11.61 13.80
N ARG A 462 -6.41 -11.72 15.03
CA ARG A 462 -7.75 -12.33 15.29
C ARG A 462 -8.84 -11.64 14.46
N TYR A 463 -8.86 -10.31 14.39
CA TYR A 463 -9.84 -9.57 13.60
C TYR A 463 -9.74 -9.93 12.10
N ARG A 464 -8.53 -9.92 11.52
CA ARG A 464 -8.30 -10.34 10.12
C ARG A 464 -8.75 -11.76 9.84
N THR A 465 -8.42 -12.72 10.71
CA THR A 465 -8.81 -14.12 10.54
C THR A 465 -10.34 -14.25 10.51
N LEU A 466 -11.04 -13.71 11.51
CA LEU A 466 -12.52 -13.71 11.56
C LEU A 466 -13.17 -13.07 10.34
N VAL A 467 -12.59 -11.99 9.81
CA VAL A 467 -13.08 -11.32 8.58
C VAL A 467 -12.88 -12.21 7.36
N SER A 468 -11.71 -12.84 7.22
CA SER A 468 -11.42 -13.70 6.08
C SER A 468 -12.27 -14.98 6.06
N GLU A 469 -12.40 -15.65 7.21
CA GLU A 469 -13.25 -16.84 7.38
C GLU A 469 -14.74 -16.55 7.15
N ALA A 470 -15.26 -15.42 7.66
CA ALA A 470 -16.68 -15.10 7.55
C ALA A 470 -17.08 -14.51 6.18
N LEU A 471 -16.19 -13.77 5.50
CA LEU A 471 -16.56 -12.94 4.36
C LEU A 471 -15.84 -13.27 3.05
N PHE A 472 -14.60 -13.79 3.04
CA PHE A 472 -13.85 -13.86 1.77
C PHE A 472 -14.44 -14.87 0.79
N ASP A 473 -14.70 -16.11 1.22
CA ASP A 473 -15.35 -17.12 0.35
C ASP A 473 -16.80 -16.73 0.00
N LYS A 474 -17.49 -15.95 0.85
CA LYS A 474 -18.86 -15.45 0.60
C LYS A 474 -18.90 -14.41 -0.53
N TYR A 475 -17.85 -13.61 -0.69
CA TYR A 475 -17.80 -12.46 -1.60
C TYR A 475 -16.78 -12.61 -2.74
N ASP A 476 -16.12 -13.77 -2.88
CA ASP A 476 -14.95 -13.97 -3.76
C ASP A 476 -13.86 -12.90 -3.53
N ALA A 477 -13.61 -12.58 -2.25
CA ALA A 477 -12.71 -11.50 -1.88
C ALA A 477 -11.26 -11.98 -1.72
N VAL A 478 -10.34 -11.13 -2.16
CA VAL A 478 -8.89 -11.33 -1.99
C VAL A 478 -8.25 -10.13 -1.33
N GLU A 479 -7.17 -10.36 -0.59
CA GLU A 479 -6.42 -9.30 0.07
C GLU A 479 -5.60 -8.49 -0.95
N HIS A 480 -5.51 -7.18 -0.70
CA HIS A 480 -4.57 -6.31 -1.39
C HIS A 480 -3.13 -6.74 -1.08
N TRP A 481 -2.25 -6.90 -2.08
CA TRP A 481 -0.90 -7.46 -1.90
C TRP A 481 -0.03 -6.79 -0.83
N ALA A 482 -0.07 -5.45 -0.72
CA ALA A 482 0.60 -4.70 0.35
C ALA A 482 0.11 -5.01 1.79
N LYS A 483 -0.98 -5.77 1.95
CA LYS A 483 -1.69 -6.05 3.21
C LYS A 483 -1.83 -7.55 3.52
N VAL A 484 -1.41 -8.42 2.60
CA VAL A 484 -1.23 -9.85 2.86
C VAL A 484 -0.10 -9.97 3.89
N GLU A 485 -0.30 -10.73 4.97
CA GLU A 485 0.75 -10.97 5.97
C GLU A 485 1.41 -12.34 5.78
N PRO A 486 2.64 -12.56 6.30
CA PRO A 486 3.23 -13.89 6.32
C PRO A 486 2.38 -14.84 7.18
N PRO A 487 2.13 -16.07 6.72
CA PRO A 487 1.40 -17.07 7.50
C PRO A 487 2.25 -17.55 8.69
N GLU A 488 1.61 -17.80 9.83
CA GLU A 488 2.29 -18.23 11.06
C GLU A 488 2.61 -19.74 11.05
N ASP A 489 1.82 -20.53 10.32
CA ASP A 489 2.01 -21.98 10.20
C ASP A 489 1.73 -22.54 8.79
N ALA A 490 1.91 -23.85 8.64
CA ALA A 490 1.73 -24.57 7.37
C ALA A 490 0.26 -24.65 6.91
N ALA A 491 -0.71 -24.62 7.82
CA ALA A 491 -2.13 -24.65 7.49
C ALA A 491 -2.60 -23.28 6.99
N GLU A 492 -2.17 -22.19 7.64
CA GLU A 492 -2.38 -20.82 7.14
C GLU A 492 -1.72 -20.61 5.77
N LEU A 493 -0.49 -21.09 5.58
CA LEU A 493 0.22 -21.01 4.31
C LEU A 493 -0.55 -21.74 3.18
N GLU A 494 -1.06 -22.94 3.46
CA GLU A 494 -1.81 -23.72 2.48
C GLU A 494 -3.18 -23.07 2.17
N ALA A 495 -3.90 -22.59 3.19
CA ALA A 495 -5.15 -21.85 2.99
C ALA A 495 -4.94 -20.56 2.17
N LEU A 496 -3.85 -19.84 2.42
CA LEU A 496 -3.45 -18.66 1.65
C LEU A 496 -3.08 -19.04 0.20
N ARG A 497 -2.26 -20.07 -0.02
CA ARG A 497 -1.93 -20.59 -1.37
C ARG A 497 -3.18 -20.97 -2.16
N GLN A 498 -4.13 -21.68 -1.53
CA GLN A 498 -5.38 -22.06 -2.16
C GLN A 498 -6.22 -20.83 -2.53
N ARG A 499 -6.38 -19.87 -1.62
CA ARG A 499 -7.09 -18.59 -1.88
C ARG A 499 -6.47 -17.81 -3.04
N LEU A 500 -5.14 -17.67 -3.05
CA LEU A 500 -4.42 -17.00 -4.14
C LEU A 500 -4.53 -17.77 -5.47
N GLY A 501 -4.46 -19.11 -5.44
CA GLY A 501 -4.56 -19.97 -6.61
C GLY A 501 -5.95 -20.01 -7.27
N ARG A 502 -7.03 -19.74 -6.52
CA ARG A 502 -8.38 -19.57 -7.08
C ARG A 502 -8.50 -18.30 -7.95
N ARG A 503 -7.85 -17.20 -7.53
CA ARG A 503 -8.00 -15.87 -8.14
C ARG A 503 -6.92 -15.54 -9.19
N PHE A 504 -5.68 -15.91 -8.91
CA PHE A 504 -4.50 -15.48 -9.66
C PHE A 504 -3.89 -16.65 -10.45
N PRO A 505 -3.29 -16.41 -11.64
CA PRO A 505 -2.67 -17.45 -12.44
C PRO A 505 -1.28 -17.81 -11.89
N VAL A 506 -1.24 -18.33 -10.66
CA VAL A 506 -0.01 -18.59 -9.89
C VAL A 506 0.98 -19.47 -10.65
N ALA A 507 0.50 -20.49 -11.38
CA ALA A 507 1.34 -21.36 -12.19
C ALA A 507 2.07 -20.61 -13.33
N ALA A 508 1.40 -19.66 -13.99
CA ALA A 508 2.00 -18.82 -15.03
C ALA A 508 2.98 -17.81 -14.42
N PHE A 509 2.65 -17.24 -13.26
CA PHE A 509 3.56 -16.39 -12.49
C PHE A 509 4.84 -17.14 -12.09
N GLN A 510 4.73 -18.36 -11.55
CA GLN A 510 5.87 -19.23 -11.23
C GLN A 510 6.68 -19.62 -12.48
N ALA A 511 6.03 -19.86 -13.63
CA ALA A 511 6.72 -20.14 -14.89
C ALA A 511 7.53 -18.92 -15.37
N ALA A 512 6.96 -17.72 -15.31
CA ALA A 512 7.65 -16.48 -15.62
C ALA A 512 8.81 -16.21 -14.64
N ARG A 513 8.64 -16.48 -13.33
CA ARG A 513 9.74 -16.42 -12.35
C ARG A 513 10.90 -17.35 -12.75
N ARG A 514 10.63 -18.63 -13.06
CA ARG A 514 11.67 -19.58 -13.49
C ARG A 514 12.41 -19.13 -14.74
N ARG A 515 11.70 -18.54 -15.72
CA ARG A 515 12.29 -18.05 -16.97
C ARG A 515 13.23 -16.89 -16.74
N LEU A 516 12.75 -15.87 -16.03
CA LEU A 516 13.43 -14.58 -15.87
C LEU A 516 14.49 -14.62 -14.75
N ASP A 517 14.31 -15.49 -13.77
CA ASP A 517 15.20 -15.69 -12.63
C ASP A 517 15.33 -17.19 -12.26
N PRO A 518 16.06 -17.99 -13.07
CA PRO A 518 16.22 -19.42 -12.84
C PRO A 518 17.05 -19.77 -11.60
N LYS A 519 17.75 -18.78 -11.00
CA LYS A 519 18.48 -18.93 -9.74
C LYS A 519 17.69 -18.41 -8.52
N ASN A 520 16.47 -17.91 -8.73
CA ASN A 520 15.57 -17.43 -7.67
C ASN A 520 16.21 -16.35 -6.77
N ILE A 521 17.05 -15.48 -7.34
CA ILE A 521 17.73 -14.42 -6.60
C ILE A 521 16.78 -13.29 -6.20
N LEU A 522 15.72 -12.98 -6.96
CA LEU A 522 14.73 -11.94 -6.65
C LEU A 522 13.67 -12.44 -5.66
N SER A 523 14.11 -13.05 -4.57
CA SER A 523 13.28 -13.78 -3.62
C SER A 523 13.75 -13.65 -2.17
N ASN A 524 12.86 -14.03 -1.25
CA ASN A 524 13.11 -14.26 0.16
C ASN A 524 12.28 -15.48 0.58
N ASP A 525 12.41 -15.94 1.82
CA ASP A 525 11.74 -17.17 2.25
C ASP A 525 10.21 -17.06 2.25
N TRP A 526 9.65 -15.87 2.49
CA TRP A 526 8.20 -15.65 2.37
C TRP A 526 7.69 -15.72 0.92
N VAL A 527 8.38 -15.08 -0.03
CA VAL A 527 8.06 -15.18 -1.47
C VAL A 527 8.24 -16.61 -1.97
N ASN A 528 9.23 -17.35 -1.46
CA ASN A 528 9.41 -18.78 -1.73
C ASN A 528 8.28 -19.63 -1.14
N ALA A 529 7.76 -19.28 0.03
CA ALA A 529 6.60 -19.93 0.62
C ALA A 529 5.34 -19.71 -0.22
N LEU A 530 5.06 -18.47 -0.66
CA LEU A 530 3.88 -18.17 -1.49
C LEU A 530 3.99 -18.74 -2.92
N PHE A 531 5.16 -18.59 -3.55
CA PHE A 531 5.40 -18.91 -4.95
C PHE A 531 6.61 -19.82 -5.12
N PRO A 532 6.53 -21.08 -4.61
CA PRO A 532 7.65 -22.01 -4.68
C PRO A 532 8.06 -22.27 -6.12
N LEU A 533 9.36 -22.35 -6.36
CA LEU A 533 9.90 -22.91 -7.59
C LEU A 533 10.29 -24.37 -7.31
N PRO A 534 10.06 -25.32 -8.23
CA PRO A 534 10.65 -26.64 -8.12
C PRO A 534 12.16 -26.52 -7.94
N GLN A 535 12.74 -27.32 -7.05
CA GLN A 535 14.19 -27.45 -7.04
C GLN A 535 14.62 -27.97 -8.41
N THR A 536 15.57 -27.27 -9.05
CA THR A 536 16.29 -27.87 -10.16
C THR A 536 16.97 -29.11 -9.61
N GLU A 537 16.65 -30.28 -10.17
CA GLU A 537 17.48 -31.47 -9.98
C GLU A 537 18.91 -31.04 -10.33
N GLU A 538 19.82 -31.07 -9.35
CA GLU A 538 21.24 -30.92 -9.63
C GLU A 538 21.58 -32.00 -10.65
N ALA A 539 22.10 -31.59 -11.81
CA ALA A 539 22.38 -32.50 -12.89
C ALA A 539 23.31 -33.59 -12.35
N GLY A 540 22.77 -34.82 -12.23
CA GLY A 540 23.42 -35.90 -11.51
C GLY A 540 24.84 -36.09 -12.05
N ASP A 541 25.81 -36.03 -11.14
CA ASP A 541 27.23 -36.22 -11.43
C ASP A 541 27.38 -37.54 -12.20
N SER A 542 27.68 -37.43 -13.50
CA SER A 542 27.67 -38.58 -14.39
C SER A 542 28.96 -39.35 -14.20
N ASP A 543 28.94 -40.22 -13.18
CA ASP A 543 30.03 -41.06 -12.69
C ASP A 543 30.94 -41.53 -13.84
N GLU A 544 32.17 -41.02 -13.86
CA GLU A 544 33.14 -41.31 -14.90
C GLU A 544 33.50 -42.79 -14.90
N GLY A 545 33.49 -43.41 -16.08
CA GLY A 545 33.47 -44.87 -16.20
C GLY A 545 34.63 -45.60 -15.51
N GLN A 546 34.29 -46.49 -14.58
CA GLN A 546 35.25 -47.47 -14.05
C GLN A 546 35.70 -48.44 -15.15
N PRO A 547 37.01 -48.74 -15.28
CA PRO A 547 37.52 -49.64 -16.30
C PRO A 547 37.18 -51.10 -15.99
N ALA A 548 36.66 -51.81 -16.99
CA ALA A 548 36.29 -53.22 -16.86
C ALA A 548 37.51 -54.12 -16.55
N ALA A 549 37.50 -54.75 -15.38
CA ALA A 549 38.46 -55.80 -15.04
C ALA A 549 38.20 -57.06 -15.86
N ARG A 550 39.22 -57.56 -16.56
CA ARG A 550 39.19 -58.87 -17.23
C ARG A 550 39.15 -59.98 -16.18
N ALA A 551 38.22 -60.91 -16.33
CA ALA A 551 38.27 -62.22 -15.69
C ALA A 551 38.49 -63.30 -16.75
N GLU A 552 39.68 -63.90 -16.77
CA GLU A 552 39.96 -65.12 -17.54
C GLU A 552 39.92 -66.33 -16.60
N ALA A 553 39.09 -67.31 -16.99
CA ALA A 553 39.10 -68.74 -16.66
C ALA A 553 39.79 -69.27 -15.38
N ALA A 554 38.97 -69.87 -14.50
CA ALA A 554 39.08 -71.30 -14.14
C ALA A 554 37.73 -71.82 -13.64
#